data_AF-A0A960R013-F1
#
_entry.id   AF-A0A960R013-F1
#
_cell.length_a   1.000
_cell.length_b   1.000
_cell.length_c   1.000
_cell.angle_alpha   90.00
_cell.angle_beta   90.00
_cell.angle_gamma   90.00
#
_symmetry.space_group_name_H-M   'P 1'
#
loop_
_entity.id
_entity.type
_entity.pdbx_description
1 polymer ?
#
loop_
_entity_poly.entity_id
_entity_poly.type
_entity_poly.pdbx_seq_one_letter_code
_entity_poly.pdbx_strand_id
1 'polypeptide(L)'
;MNQVREHWTGRIGFLMAAIGSAIGLGILWKFPYTVGENGGGLFLLSYFICVIIVGIPIFIAEIILGRSAQRAAVGAYEHHDRKASGWKVTGWFGVLASFLIMSFYSVIAGWGMSYILMSLNGFYKNLSQAEVQQAYEVLSTSGEISLLWHFLFTLITTAIVVSGVRKGIEKWARIMTKVLLALLVLLFLYTLTLDGFGKAVQFIFHPNPADFKLSSLIEALGLAFWTLSIGQGIMISYGSYMKRSESILQMSGIVAFSVIVVAILAALTIFPVVFTFNLPPESGPGLIFQTLPYLFAQLPGALVLSTMFFTLFVFTALTSA
;
A
#
# COMPACT_ATOMS: atom_id res chain seq x y z
N MET A 1 26.97 -23.41 3.05
CA MET A 1 26.87 -23.47 1.57
C MET A 1 26.95 -22.04 1.04
N ASN A 2 27.94 -21.71 0.20
CA ASN A 2 27.95 -20.43 -0.53
C ASN A 2 26.85 -20.50 -1.61
N GLN A 3 25.61 -20.20 -1.24
CA GLN A 3 24.55 -20.04 -2.22
C GLN A 3 24.86 -18.79 -3.05
N VAL A 4 24.90 -18.96 -4.38
CA VAL A 4 25.01 -17.85 -5.33
C VAL A 4 23.81 -16.93 -5.10
N ARG A 5 24.06 -15.63 -4.86
CA ARG A 5 23.02 -14.62 -4.63
C ARG A 5 22.01 -14.64 -5.79
N GLU A 6 20.73 -14.68 -5.45
CA GLU A 6 19.68 -14.59 -6.45
C GLU A 6 19.64 -13.20 -7.11
N HIS A 7 19.03 -13.12 -8.28
CA HIS A 7 18.73 -11.87 -8.98
C HIS A 7 17.32 -11.96 -9.56
N TRP A 8 16.66 -10.82 -9.74
CA TRP A 8 15.41 -10.77 -10.50
C TRP A 8 15.59 -11.45 -11.86
N THR A 9 14.57 -12.19 -12.33
CA THR A 9 14.66 -12.85 -13.64
C THR A 9 14.85 -11.81 -14.77
N GLY A 10 14.24 -10.64 -14.63
CA GLY A 10 14.51 -9.45 -15.41
C GLY A 10 13.67 -8.24 -14.97
N ARG A 11 13.58 -7.24 -15.85
CA ARG A 11 12.91 -5.95 -15.60
C ARG A 11 11.49 -6.08 -15.06
N ILE A 12 10.68 -6.99 -15.62
CA ILE A 12 9.29 -7.19 -15.19
C ILE A 12 9.24 -7.74 -13.76
N GLY A 13 10.19 -8.59 -13.37
CA GLY A 13 10.28 -9.12 -12.01
C GLY A 13 10.51 -8.02 -10.98
N PHE A 14 11.53 -7.19 -11.23
CA PHE A 14 11.82 -6.02 -10.41
C PHE A 14 10.63 -5.06 -10.36
N LEU A 15 10.05 -4.69 -11.51
CA LEU A 15 8.95 -3.74 -11.58
C LEU A 15 7.72 -4.23 -10.82
N MET A 16 7.30 -5.49 -11.00
CA MET A 16 6.11 -6.01 -10.32
C MET A 16 6.33 -6.07 -8.80
N ALA A 17 7.53 -6.44 -8.35
CA ALA A 17 7.87 -6.41 -6.93
C ALA A 17 7.90 -4.98 -6.37
N ALA A 18 8.57 -4.04 -7.05
CA ALA A 18 8.67 -2.66 -6.60
C ALA A 18 7.30 -1.94 -6.64
N ILE A 19 6.50 -2.15 -7.69
CA ILE A 19 5.13 -1.62 -7.80
C ILE A 19 4.24 -2.26 -6.73
N GLY A 20 4.32 -3.57 -6.51
CA GLY A 20 3.55 -4.26 -5.46
C GLY A 20 3.93 -3.81 -4.04
N SER A 21 5.21 -3.54 -3.80
CA SER A 21 5.70 -2.94 -2.55
C SER A 21 5.15 -1.53 -2.37
N ALA A 22 5.10 -0.75 -3.45
CA ALA A 22 4.69 0.64 -3.39
C ALA A 22 3.15 0.81 -3.29
N ILE A 23 2.39 -0.04 -3.98
CA ILE A 23 0.93 -0.14 -3.88
C ILE A 23 0.55 -1.06 -2.72
N GLY A 24 0.96 -0.68 -1.51
CA GLY A 24 0.55 -1.34 -0.28
C GLY A 24 -0.74 -0.78 0.32
N LEU A 25 -1.00 -1.11 1.59
CA LEU A 25 -2.06 -0.49 2.41
C LEU A 25 -1.94 1.03 2.48
N GLY A 26 -0.74 1.58 2.24
CA GLY A 26 -0.53 3.03 2.11
C GLY A 26 -1.47 3.67 1.07
N ILE A 27 -1.66 3.05 -0.09
CA ILE A 27 -2.47 3.63 -1.17
C ILE A 27 -3.96 3.31 -1.03
N LEU A 28 -4.33 2.09 -0.63
CA LEU A 28 -5.75 1.74 -0.55
C LEU A 28 -6.41 2.18 0.74
N TRP A 29 -5.68 2.15 1.86
CA TRP A 29 -6.23 2.46 3.18
C TRP A 29 -5.83 3.84 3.66
N LYS A 30 -4.51 4.10 3.76
CA LYS A 30 -4.02 5.35 4.36
C LYS A 30 -4.37 6.57 3.52
N PHE A 31 -4.08 6.48 2.23
CA PHE A 31 -4.19 7.60 1.32
C PHE A 31 -5.62 8.17 1.22
N PRO A 32 -6.71 7.40 1.03
CA PRO A 32 -8.05 7.97 0.93
C PRO A 32 -8.47 8.74 2.18
N TYR A 33 -8.26 8.19 3.39
CA TYR A 33 -8.65 8.93 4.59
C TYR A 33 -7.76 10.16 4.81
N THR A 34 -6.45 10.09 4.50
CA THR A 34 -5.55 11.25 4.65
C THR A 34 -5.91 12.35 3.64
N VAL A 35 -6.28 12.00 2.41
CA VAL A 35 -6.81 12.95 1.42
C VAL A 35 -8.12 13.59 1.93
N GLY A 36 -9.00 12.79 2.54
CA GLY A 36 -10.24 13.25 3.16
C GLY A 36 -10.00 14.30 4.24
N GLU A 37 -9.07 14.02 5.17
CA GLU A 37 -8.76 14.85 6.35
C GLU A 37 -7.92 16.11 6.04
N ASN A 38 -7.32 16.19 4.85
CA ASN A 38 -6.37 17.26 4.50
C ASN A 38 -6.79 18.13 3.31
N GLY A 39 -8.09 18.25 3.04
CA GLY A 39 -8.59 19.18 2.02
C GLY A 39 -8.48 18.66 0.59
N GLY A 40 -8.51 17.34 0.39
CA GLY A 40 -8.73 16.72 -0.92
C GLY A 40 -7.63 17.03 -1.93
N GLY A 41 -7.99 17.73 -3.00
CA GLY A 41 -7.12 17.97 -4.15
C GLY A 41 -5.82 18.73 -3.86
N LEU A 42 -5.78 19.63 -2.87
CA LEU A 42 -4.54 20.35 -2.55
C LEU A 42 -3.52 19.45 -1.83
N PHE A 43 -3.99 18.57 -0.95
CA PHE A 43 -3.18 17.51 -0.36
C PHE A 43 -2.67 16.56 -1.44
N LEU A 44 -3.53 16.16 -2.38
CA LEU A 44 -3.15 15.28 -3.47
C LEU A 44 -2.02 15.86 -4.33
N LEU A 45 -2.13 17.15 -4.69
CA LEU A 45 -1.09 17.87 -5.43
C LEU A 45 0.22 17.91 -4.65
N SER A 46 0.16 18.24 -3.35
CA SER A 46 1.33 18.27 -2.48
C SER A 46 2.00 16.91 -2.35
N TYR A 47 1.20 15.84 -2.22
CA TYR A 47 1.67 14.47 -2.24
C TYR A 47 2.40 14.12 -3.53
N PHE A 48 1.86 14.47 -4.70
CA PHE A 48 2.55 14.25 -5.98
C PHE A 48 3.87 15.02 -6.09
N ILE A 49 3.90 16.26 -5.63
CA ILE A 49 5.12 17.06 -5.56
C ILE A 49 6.15 16.37 -4.66
N CYS A 50 5.75 15.90 -3.47
CA CYS A 50 6.63 15.15 -2.57
C CYS A 50 7.14 13.86 -3.21
N VAL A 51 6.29 13.09 -3.88
CA VAL A 51 6.67 11.87 -4.61
C VAL A 51 7.71 12.18 -5.68
N ILE A 52 7.49 13.22 -6.50
CA ILE A 52 8.36 13.53 -7.64
C ILE A 52 9.69 14.15 -7.19
N ILE A 53 9.64 15.15 -6.30
CA ILE A 53 10.81 15.96 -5.94
C ILE A 53 11.66 15.28 -4.86
N VAL A 54 11.04 14.56 -3.93
CA VAL A 54 11.76 13.93 -2.80
C VAL A 54 11.78 12.41 -2.94
N GLY A 55 10.62 11.82 -3.20
CA GLY A 55 10.45 10.38 -3.26
C GLY A 55 11.30 9.70 -4.33
N ILE A 56 11.18 10.12 -5.59
CA ILE A 56 11.90 9.53 -6.73
C ILE A 56 13.43 9.63 -6.56
N PRO A 57 14.03 10.79 -6.21
CA PRO A 57 15.47 10.87 -6.00
C PRO A 57 15.98 9.93 -4.90
N ILE A 58 15.28 9.82 -3.77
CA ILE A 58 15.65 8.92 -2.68
C ILE A 58 15.48 7.46 -3.11
N PHE A 59 14.39 7.12 -3.80
CA PHE A 59 14.15 5.79 -4.34
C PHE A 59 15.29 5.35 -5.29
N ILE A 60 15.71 6.25 -6.19
CA ILE A 60 16.87 6.03 -7.07
C ILE A 60 18.14 5.82 -6.24
N ALA A 61 18.39 6.66 -5.24
CA ALA A 61 19.57 6.57 -4.38
C ALA A 61 19.63 5.22 -3.63
N GLU A 62 18.51 4.75 -3.08
CA GLU A 62 18.43 3.46 -2.40
C GLU A 62 18.74 2.29 -3.35
N ILE A 63 18.19 2.31 -4.57
CA ILE A 63 18.48 1.28 -5.57
C ILE A 63 19.95 1.31 -5.98
N ILE A 64 20.54 2.50 -6.19
CA ILE A 64 21.97 2.64 -6.50
C ILE A 64 22.81 2.04 -5.38
N LEU A 65 22.51 2.37 -4.13
CA LEU A 65 23.23 1.90 -2.96
C LEU A 65 23.16 0.37 -2.84
N GLY A 66 21.96 -0.19 -2.95
CA GLY A 66 21.74 -1.64 -2.91
C GLY A 66 22.42 -2.38 -4.06
N ARG A 67 22.23 -1.91 -5.29
CA ARG A 67 22.75 -2.55 -6.50
C ARG A 67 24.28 -2.52 -6.55
N SER A 68 24.89 -1.44 -6.12
CA SER A 68 26.35 -1.32 -6.08
C SER A 68 26.98 -2.22 -5.02
N ALA A 69 26.35 -2.35 -3.85
CA ALA A 69 26.88 -3.16 -2.75
C ALA A 69 26.53 -4.66 -2.84
N GLN A 70 25.46 -5.04 -3.58
CA GLN A 70 24.93 -6.41 -3.63
C GLN A 70 24.66 -6.99 -2.23
N ARG A 71 24.22 -6.13 -1.31
CA ARG A 71 23.93 -6.43 0.10
C ARG A 71 22.60 -5.79 0.50
N ALA A 72 21.98 -6.31 1.56
CA ALA A 72 20.83 -5.68 2.21
C ALA A 72 21.24 -4.39 2.94
N ALA A 73 20.26 -3.62 3.44
CA ALA A 73 20.42 -2.26 3.97
C ALA A 73 21.69 -2.04 4.83
N VAL A 74 21.82 -2.75 5.96
CA VAL A 74 22.98 -2.60 6.89
C VAL A 74 24.30 -2.85 6.17
N GLY A 75 24.40 -3.96 5.44
CA GLY A 75 25.61 -4.35 4.73
C GLY A 75 25.93 -3.44 3.55
N ALA A 76 24.93 -2.78 2.95
CA ALA A 76 25.13 -1.84 1.86
C ALA A 76 25.77 -0.54 2.37
N TYR A 77 25.28 0.00 3.49
CA TYR A 77 25.93 1.14 4.14
C TYR A 77 27.35 0.81 4.59
N GLU A 78 27.55 -0.34 5.24
CA GLU A 78 28.88 -0.80 5.67
C GLU A 78 29.86 -0.94 4.50
N HIS A 79 29.41 -1.47 3.36
CA HIS A 79 30.26 -1.66 2.18
C HIS A 79 30.82 -0.34 1.62
N HIS A 80 30.04 0.73 1.69
CA HIS A 80 30.44 2.05 1.19
C HIS A 80 31.10 2.94 2.27
N ASP A 81 30.97 2.58 3.54
CA ASP A 81 31.59 3.28 4.68
C ASP A 81 33.05 2.85 4.91
N ARG A 82 33.93 3.18 3.95
CA ARG A 82 35.37 2.81 4.00
C ARG A 82 36.12 3.32 5.22
N LYS A 83 35.60 4.35 5.90
CA LYS A 83 36.22 4.98 7.07
C LYS A 83 35.61 4.52 8.40
N ALA A 84 34.67 3.57 8.36
CA ALA A 84 33.92 3.13 9.54
C ALA A 84 33.31 4.30 10.33
N SER A 85 32.82 5.31 9.61
CA SER A 85 32.26 6.55 10.15
C SER A 85 30.88 6.39 10.81
N GLY A 86 30.30 5.19 10.75
CA GLY A 86 29.09 4.83 11.49
C GLY A 86 27.83 4.76 10.63
N TRP A 87 27.93 4.86 9.30
CA TRP A 87 26.77 4.83 8.40
C TRP A 87 25.94 3.55 8.48
N LYS A 88 26.53 2.44 8.96
CA LYS A 88 25.80 1.21 9.25
C LYS A 88 24.61 1.42 10.20
N VAL A 89 24.66 2.44 11.06
CA VAL A 89 23.57 2.81 11.97
C VAL A 89 22.31 3.21 11.19
N THR A 90 22.44 3.93 10.07
CA THR A 90 21.30 4.25 9.19
C THR A 90 20.64 2.99 8.62
N GLY A 91 21.44 1.97 8.27
CA GLY A 91 20.91 0.68 7.85
C GLY A 91 20.11 -0.02 8.95
N TRP A 92 20.58 0.06 10.20
CA TRP A 92 19.87 -0.50 11.35
C TRP A 92 18.58 0.25 11.67
N PHE A 93 18.54 1.57 11.51
CA PHE A 93 17.30 2.33 11.60
C PHE A 93 16.27 1.86 10.57
N GLY A 94 16.69 1.58 9.33
CA GLY A 94 15.78 1.01 8.31
C GLY A 94 15.22 -0.35 8.70
N VAL A 95 16.07 -1.24 9.23
CA VAL A 95 15.65 -2.57 9.73
C VAL A 95 14.65 -2.42 10.89
N LEU A 96 14.95 -1.55 11.85
CA LEU A 96 14.06 -1.28 12.99
C LEU A 96 12.72 -0.69 12.51
N ALA A 97 12.74 0.26 11.59
CA ALA A 97 11.53 0.84 11.01
C ALA A 97 10.67 -0.22 10.31
N SER A 98 11.29 -1.07 9.48
CA SER A 98 10.59 -2.18 8.81
C SER A 98 9.98 -3.15 9.81
N PHE A 99 10.71 -3.50 10.88
CA PHE A 99 10.23 -4.38 11.95
C PHE A 99 9.02 -3.79 12.68
N LEU A 100 9.10 -2.50 13.07
CA LEU A 100 8.01 -1.80 13.73
C LEU A 100 6.78 -1.67 12.82
N ILE A 101 6.98 -1.38 11.52
CA ILE A 101 5.89 -1.32 10.55
C ILE A 101 5.20 -2.67 10.45
N MET A 102 5.97 -3.75 10.25
CA MET A 102 5.43 -5.10 10.10
C MET A 102 4.59 -5.56 11.32
N SER A 103 4.91 -5.06 12.52
CA SER A 103 4.21 -5.42 13.75
C SER A 103 2.71 -5.06 13.74
N PHE A 104 2.32 -3.87 13.26
CA PHE A 104 0.91 -3.51 13.11
C PHE A 104 0.38 -3.82 11.71
N TYR A 105 1.23 -3.81 10.69
CA TYR A 105 0.83 -4.02 9.30
C TYR A 105 0.16 -5.38 9.10
N SER A 106 0.75 -6.42 9.70
CA SER A 106 0.25 -7.79 9.66
C SER A 106 -1.08 -7.96 10.39
N VAL A 107 -1.35 -7.18 11.44
CA VAL A 107 -2.64 -7.18 12.14
C VAL A 107 -3.75 -6.62 11.24
N ILE A 108 -3.52 -5.44 10.66
CA ILE A 108 -4.48 -4.78 9.76
C ILE A 108 -4.72 -5.64 8.50
N ALA A 109 -3.67 -6.22 7.95
CA ALA A 109 -3.78 -7.13 6.81
C ALA A 109 -4.55 -8.41 7.17
N GLY A 110 -4.34 -8.93 8.38
CA GLY A 110 -5.10 -10.04 8.94
C GLY A 110 -6.60 -9.74 9.02
N TRP A 111 -6.99 -8.55 9.47
CA TRP A 111 -8.39 -8.12 9.44
C TRP A 111 -8.96 -8.17 8.03
N GLY A 112 -8.19 -7.71 7.03
CA GLY A 112 -8.56 -7.84 5.62
C GLY A 112 -8.92 -9.28 5.22
N MET A 113 -8.15 -10.28 5.66
CA MET A 113 -8.44 -11.70 5.38
C MET A 113 -9.74 -12.16 6.05
N SER A 114 -10.01 -11.73 7.28
CA SER A 114 -11.30 -11.96 7.94
C SER A 114 -12.45 -11.38 7.12
N TYR A 115 -12.31 -10.14 6.66
CA TYR A 115 -13.34 -9.47 5.89
C TYR A 115 -13.60 -10.12 4.52
N ILE A 116 -12.62 -10.78 3.89
CA ILE A 116 -12.89 -11.60 2.70
C ILE A 116 -13.88 -12.73 3.02
N LEU A 117 -13.67 -13.46 4.13
CA LEU A 117 -14.56 -14.56 4.50
C LEU A 117 -15.93 -14.08 4.97
N MET A 118 -15.96 -13.03 5.80
CA MET A 118 -17.22 -12.39 6.18
C MET A 118 -17.97 -11.95 4.93
N SER A 119 -17.24 -11.40 3.95
CA SER A 119 -17.79 -10.93 2.70
C SER A 119 -18.45 -12.01 1.87
N LEU A 120 -17.73 -13.12 1.66
CA LEU A 120 -18.24 -14.30 0.94
C LEU A 120 -19.50 -14.89 1.59
N ASN A 121 -19.61 -14.80 2.92
CA ASN A 121 -20.79 -15.23 3.67
C ASN A 121 -21.94 -14.21 3.63
N GLY A 122 -21.73 -13.04 3.03
CA GLY A 122 -22.73 -11.98 2.94
C GLY A 122 -23.09 -11.38 4.29
N PHE A 123 -22.11 -11.20 5.20
CA PHE A 123 -22.36 -10.75 6.57
C PHE A 123 -23.16 -9.46 6.67
N TYR A 124 -23.07 -8.59 5.66
CA TYR A 124 -23.77 -7.31 5.58
C TYR A 124 -25.28 -7.41 5.33
N LYS A 125 -25.79 -8.60 4.95
CA LYS A 125 -27.21 -8.76 4.59
C LYS A 125 -28.11 -8.46 5.79
N ASN A 126 -29.01 -7.50 5.61
CA ASN A 126 -30.00 -7.09 6.61
C ASN A 126 -29.41 -6.55 7.92
N LEU A 127 -28.13 -6.18 7.93
CA LEU A 127 -27.52 -5.52 9.09
C LEU A 127 -27.67 -4.00 8.99
N SER A 128 -27.96 -3.38 10.12
CA SER A 128 -27.83 -1.95 10.32
C SER A 128 -26.36 -1.52 10.32
N GLN A 129 -26.11 -0.22 10.15
CA GLN A 129 -24.76 0.34 10.24
C GLN A 129 -24.09 0.03 11.59
N ALA A 130 -24.84 0.07 12.69
CA ALA A 130 -24.34 -0.22 14.03
C ALA A 130 -23.88 -1.68 14.16
N GLU A 131 -24.61 -2.62 13.58
CA GLU A 131 -24.23 -4.05 13.61
C GLU A 131 -22.99 -4.33 12.74
N VAL A 132 -22.83 -3.65 11.60
CA VAL A 132 -21.59 -3.72 10.80
C VAL A 132 -20.41 -3.14 11.57
N GLN A 133 -20.59 -2.02 12.27
CA GLN A 133 -19.56 -1.44 13.14
C GLN A 133 -19.20 -2.37 14.31
N GLN A 134 -20.17 -3.01 14.93
CA GLN A 134 -19.94 -3.98 16.00
C GLN A 134 -19.10 -5.17 15.53
N ALA A 135 -19.28 -5.62 14.29
CA ALA A 135 -18.43 -6.69 13.72
C ALA A 135 -16.95 -6.26 13.62
N TYR A 136 -16.68 -5.00 13.26
CA TYR A 136 -15.33 -4.44 13.31
C TYR A 136 -14.81 -4.31 14.74
N GLU A 137 -15.62 -3.84 15.69
CA GLU A 137 -15.22 -3.71 17.09
C GLU A 137 -14.82 -5.06 17.68
N VAL A 138 -15.61 -6.11 17.45
CA VAL A 138 -15.28 -7.47 17.88
C VAL A 138 -13.95 -7.92 17.29
N LEU A 139 -13.74 -7.70 15.98
CA LEU A 139 -12.49 -8.09 15.32
C LEU A 139 -11.27 -7.35 15.88
N SER A 140 -11.39 -6.02 16.05
CA SER A 140 -10.27 -5.15 16.44
C SER A 140 -9.95 -5.18 17.93
N THR A 141 -10.91 -5.51 18.79
CA THR A 141 -10.72 -5.57 20.25
C THR A 141 -10.49 -6.98 20.78
N SER A 142 -10.94 -8.03 20.07
CA SER A 142 -10.66 -9.41 20.45
C SER A 142 -9.23 -9.79 20.13
N GLY A 143 -8.40 -9.88 21.17
CA GLY A 143 -7.01 -10.30 21.05
C GLY A 143 -6.85 -11.67 20.39
N GLU A 144 -7.72 -12.63 20.72
CA GLU A 144 -7.66 -13.99 20.15
C GLU A 144 -7.94 -14.01 18.65
N ILE A 145 -9.01 -13.34 18.21
CA ILE A 145 -9.40 -13.29 16.79
C ILE A 145 -8.34 -12.52 15.99
N SER A 146 -7.89 -11.37 16.50
CA SER A 146 -6.83 -10.58 15.84
C SER A 146 -5.51 -11.35 15.76
N LEU A 147 -5.11 -12.06 16.81
CA LEU A 147 -3.88 -12.87 16.82
C LEU A 147 -3.95 -14.03 15.83
N LEU A 148 -5.11 -14.70 15.70
CA LEU A 148 -5.31 -15.75 14.71
C LEU A 148 -5.06 -15.22 13.29
N TRP A 149 -5.71 -14.11 12.93
CA TRP A 149 -5.59 -13.53 11.59
C TRP A 149 -4.20 -12.95 11.32
N HIS A 150 -3.59 -12.30 12.30
CA HIS A 150 -2.20 -11.86 12.26
C HIS A 150 -1.24 -13.04 12.00
N PHE A 151 -1.41 -14.14 12.73
CA PHE A 151 -0.59 -15.34 12.59
C PHE A 151 -0.73 -15.93 11.19
N LEU A 152 -1.96 -16.09 10.70
CA LEU A 152 -2.22 -16.61 9.36
C LEU A 152 -1.59 -15.72 8.27
N PHE A 153 -1.71 -14.39 8.40
CA PHE A 153 -1.13 -13.46 7.42
C PHE A 153 0.39 -13.55 7.42
N THR A 154 1.00 -13.57 8.61
CA THR A 154 2.44 -13.68 8.79
C THR A 154 2.98 -15.01 8.29
N LEU A 155 2.23 -16.11 8.48
CA LEU A 155 2.57 -17.43 7.95
C LEU A 155 2.63 -17.43 6.42
N ILE A 156 1.63 -16.85 5.76
CA ILE A 156 1.60 -16.72 4.28
C ILE A 156 2.78 -15.87 3.80
N THR A 157 3.00 -14.72 4.43
CA THR A 157 4.10 -13.80 4.08
C THR A 157 5.46 -14.50 4.25
N THR A 158 5.67 -15.19 5.37
CA THR A 158 6.89 -15.95 5.65
C THR A 158 7.10 -17.07 4.64
N ALA A 159 6.05 -17.81 4.26
CA ALA A 159 6.14 -18.87 3.25
C ALA A 159 6.59 -18.31 1.88
N ILE A 160 6.13 -17.12 1.50
CA ILE A 160 6.58 -16.42 0.29
C ILE A 160 8.05 -16.03 0.40
N VAL A 161 8.45 -15.40 1.52
CA VAL A 161 9.83 -14.91 1.71
C VAL A 161 10.85 -16.05 1.80
N VAL A 162 10.55 -17.12 2.54
CA VAL A 162 11.42 -18.30 2.69
C VAL A 162 11.59 -19.06 1.36
N SER A 163 10.64 -18.92 0.44
CA SER A 163 10.75 -19.49 -0.92
C SER A 163 11.79 -18.76 -1.80
N GLY A 164 12.43 -17.70 -1.30
CA GLY A 164 13.47 -16.95 -2.00
C GLY A 164 12.94 -15.87 -2.95
N VAL A 165 13.87 -15.14 -3.60
CA VAL A 165 13.52 -13.99 -4.43
C VAL A 165 12.79 -14.41 -5.69
N ARG A 166 13.28 -15.43 -6.40
CA ARG A 166 12.68 -15.85 -7.68
C ARG A 166 11.41 -16.66 -7.51
N LYS A 167 11.46 -17.72 -6.70
CA LYS A 167 10.35 -18.68 -6.54
C LYS A 167 9.27 -18.16 -5.58
N GLY A 168 9.64 -17.28 -4.66
CA GLY A 168 8.75 -16.60 -3.73
C GLY A 168 8.35 -15.23 -4.24
N ILE A 169 9.11 -14.21 -3.85
CA ILE A 169 8.78 -12.79 -3.98
C ILE A 169 8.39 -12.43 -5.42
N GLU A 170 9.25 -12.71 -6.40
CA GLU A 170 9.03 -12.33 -7.79
C GLU A 170 7.82 -13.03 -8.41
N LYS A 171 7.67 -14.33 -8.18
CA LYS A 171 6.56 -15.13 -8.70
C LYS A 171 5.23 -14.58 -8.19
N TRP A 172 5.12 -14.42 -6.87
CA TRP A 172 3.87 -14.00 -6.23
C TRP A 172 3.58 -12.52 -6.47
N ALA A 173 4.57 -11.63 -6.41
CA ALA A 173 4.38 -10.22 -6.75
C ALA A 173 3.88 -10.06 -8.20
N ARG A 174 4.45 -10.79 -9.16
CA ARG A 174 3.99 -10.74 -10.56
C ARG A 174 2.52 -11.14 -10.73
N ILE A 175 2.04 -12.08 -9.93
CA ILE A 175 0.65 -12.55 -9.98
C ILE A 175 -0.24 -11.55 -9.23
N MET A 176 0.06 -11.29 -7.96
CA MET A 176 -0.75 -10.45 -7.08
C MET A 176 -0.84 -9.02 -7.59
N THR A 177 0.26 -8.42 -8.08
CA THR A 177 0.26 -7.07 -8.65
C THR A 177 -0.58 -6.95 -9.92
N LYS A 178 -0.66 -8.01 -10.75
CA LYS A 178 -1.57 -7.99 -11.90
C LYS A 178 -3.03 -8.09 -11.48
N VAL A 179 -3.32 -8.99 -10.55
CA VAL A 179 -4.68 -9.21 -10.06
C VAL A 179 -5.18 -7.98 -9.32
N LEU A 180 -4.37 -7.37 -8.46
CA LEU A 180 -4.75 -6.16 -7.72
C LEU A 180 -5.06 -5.00 -8.69
N LEU A 181 -4.25 -4.80 -9.74
CA LEU A 181 -4.51 -3.73 -10.72
C LEU A 181 -5.82 -3.99 -11.49
N ALA A 182 -6.07 -5.24 -11.87
CA ALA A 182 -7.32 -5.62 -12.51
C ALA A 182 -8.54 -5.38 -11.60
N LEU A 183 -8.48 -5.82 -10.34
CA LEU A 183 -9.54 -5.61 -9.36
C LEU A 183 -9.81 -4.12 -9.11
N LEU A 184 -8.76 -3.32 -8.97
CA LEU A 184 -8.88 -1.87 -8.80
C LEU A 184 -9.56 -1.21 -10.00
N VAL A 185 -9.15 -1.56 -11.23
CA VAL A 185 -9.79 -1.03 -12.45
C VAL A 185 -11.25 -1.44 -12.52
N LEU A 186 -11.60 -2.69 -12.20
CA LEU A 186 -12.99 -3.14 -12.22
C LEU A 186 -13.85 -2.40 -11.18
N LEU A 187 -13.33 -2.18 -9.97
CA LEU A 187 -14.02 -1.40 -8.94
C LEU A 187 -14.18 0.06 -9.35
N PHE A 188 -13.13 0.67 -9.91
CA PHE A 188 -13.20 2.02 -10.46
C PHE A 188 -14.23 2.14 -11.59
N LEU A 189 -14.30 1.18 -12.52
CA LEU A 189 -15.30 1.20 -13.59
C LEU A 189 -16.72 1.13 -13.03
N TYR A 190 -16.93 0.38 -11.95
CA TYR A 190 -18.21 0.36 -11.25
C TYR A 190 -18.52 1.72 -10.60
N THR A 191 -17.54 2.40 -10.00
CA THR A 191 -17.79 3.68 -9.35
C THR A 191 -18.15 4.81 -10.32
N LEU A 192 -17.84 4.67 -11.61
CA LEU A 192 -18.29 5.59 -12.66
C LEU A 192 -19.81 5.67 -12.78
N THR A 193 -20.54 4.62 -12.38
CA THR A 193 -22.01 4.57 -12.48
C THR A 193 -22.72 5.14 -11.26
N LEU A 194 -21.98 5.59 -10.25
CA LEU A 194 -22.53 6.08 -8.99
C LEU A 194 -22.77 7.59 -9.03
N ASP A 195 -23.87 8.04 -8.42
CA ASP A 195 -24.25 9.46 -8.37
C ASP A 195 -23.18 10.35 -7.69
N GLY A 196 -22.41 9.77 -6.76
CA GLY A 196 -21.31 10.46 -6.07
C GLY A 196 -20.06 10.70 -6.93
N PHE A 197 -19.95 10.13 -8.14
CA PHE A 197 -18.73 10.21 -8.94
C PHE A 197 -18.35 11.65 -9.30
N GLY A 198 -19.32 12.47 -9.73
CA GLY A 198 -19.06 13.88 -10.06
C GLY A 198 -18.54 14.68 -8.86
N LYS A 199 -19.11 14.45 -7.67
CA LYS A 199 -18.65 15.07 -6.41
C LYS A 199 -17.22 14.63 -6.07
N ALA A 200 -16.89 13.36 -6.28
CA ALA A 200 -15.54 12.84 -6.06
C ALA A 200 -14.50 13.48 -6.97
N VAL A 201 -14.81 13.63 -8.26
CA VAL A 201 -13.94 14.32 -9.21
C VAL A 201 -13.72 15.77 -8.78
N GLN A 202 -14.77 16.49 -8.39
CA GLN A 202 -14.63 17.85 -7.87
C GLN A 202 -13.74 17.90 -6.62
N PHE A 203 -13.98 17.02 -5.65
CA PHE A 203 -13.19 16.96 -4.42
C PHE A 203 -11.69 16.68 -4.65
N ILE A 204 -11.38 15.81 -5.61
CA ILE A 204 -10.02 15.36 -5.92
C ILE A 204 -9.27 16.35 -6.81
N PHE A 205 -9.94 16.96 -7.79
CA PHE A 205 -9.29 17.76 -8.84
C PHE A 205 -9.56 19.27 -8.73
N HIS A 206 -10.36 19.72 -7.76
CA HIS A 206 -10.56 21.14 -7.47
C HIS A 206 -9.95 21.49 -6.10
N PRO A 207 -8.68 21.95 -6.06
CA PRO A 207 -8.00 22.24 -4.79
C PRO A 207 -8.68 23.38 -4.04
N ASN A 208 -9.04 23.15 -2.77
CA ASN A 208 -9.53 24.19 -1.87
C ASN A 208 -8.45 24.53 -0.82
N PRO A 209 -7.97 25.79 -0.74
CA PRO A 209 -7.00 26.20 0.27
C PRO A 209 -7.52 26.17 1.72
N ALA A 210 -8.84 26.15 1.93
CA ALA A 210 -9.44 26.34 3.25
C ALA A 210 -9.00 25.30 4.30
N ASP A 211 -8.78 24.05 3.86
CA ASP A 211 -8.51 22.91 4.76
C ASP A 211 -7.03 22.48 4.74
N PHE A 212 -6.19 23.13 3.93
CA PHE A 212 -4.79 22.76 3.77
C PHE A 212 -3.90 23.50 4.78
N LYS A 213 -3.13 22.74 5.56
CA LYS A 213 -2.25 23.26 6.62
C LYS A 213 -0.82 22.83 6.38
N LEU A 214 0.13 23.44 7.12
CA LEU A 214 1.52 22.98 7.11
C LEU A 214 1.64 21.51 7.55
N SER A 215 0.80 21.06 8.47
CA SER A 215 0.70 19.65 8.87
C SER A 215 0.33 18.75 7.69
N SER A 216 -0.56 19.20 6.80
CA SER A 216 -0.95 18.48 5.58
C SER A 216 0.23 18.25 4.64
N LEU A 217 1.16 19.21 4.54
CA LEU A 217 2.38 19.03 3.76
C LEU A 217 3.33 18.00 4.39
N ILE A 218 3.46 18.00 5.72
CA ILE A 218 4.28 17.02 6.45
C ILE A 218 3.68 15.61 6.30
N GLU A 219 2.35 15.49 6.36
CA GLU A 219 1.63 14.24 6.13
C GLU A 219 1.80 13.74 4.69
N ALA A 220 1.72 14.64 3.70
CA ALA A 220 1.97 14.31 2.30
C ALA A 220 3.40 13.78 2.08
N LEU A 221 4.39 14.39 2.72
CA LEU A 221 5.77 13.94 2.70
C LEU A 221 5.92 12.55 3.35
N GLY A 222 5.36 12.36 4.54
CA GLY A 222 5.39 11.07 5.23
C GLY A 222 4.70 9.96 4.44
N LEU A 223 3.59 10.29 3.77
CA LEU A 223 2.86 9.37 2.90
C LEU A 223 3.66 9.02 1.64
N ALA A 224 4.42 9.97 1.07
CA ALA A 224 5.32 9.70 -0.05
C ALA A 224 6.43 8.69 0.34
N PHE A 225 7.02 8.85 1.53
CA PHE A 225 8.02 7.90 2.05
C PHE A 225 7.44 6.50 2.26
N TRP A 226 6.26 6.43 2.87
CA TRP A 226 5.56 5.17 3.08
C TRP A 226 5.22 4.49 1.76
N THR A 227 4.64 5.25 0.83
CA THR A 227 4.14 4.71 -0.45
C THR A 227 5.26 4.21 -1.33
N LEU A 228 6.44 4.86 -1.33
CA LEU A 228 7.57 4.37 -2.13
C LEU A 228 8.45 3.35 -1.40
N SER A 229 8.09 2.98 -0.16
CA SER A 229 8.86 2.07 0.69
C SER A 229 10.33 2.52 0.88
N ILE A 230 10.55 3.84 0.96
CA ILE A 230 11.88 4.46 1.10
C ILE A 230 12.14 4.87 2.55
N GLY A 231 13.42 4.94 2.92
CA GLY A 231 13.88 5.20 4.29
C GLY A 231 13.87 3.96 5.20
N GLN A 232 13.40 2.82 4.68
CA GLN A 232 13.23 1.56 5.44
C GLN A 232 14.26 0.49 5.03
N GLY A 233 15.04 0.73 3.98
CA GLY A 233 16.01 -0.25 3.47
C GLY A 233 15.43 -1.35 2.60
N ILE A 234 14.12 -1.27 2.29
CA ILE A 234 13.41 -2.18 1.39
C ILE A 234 13.95 -1.99 -0.04
N MET A 235 14.01 -0.76 -0.54
CA MET A 235 14.48 -0.49 -1.91
C MET A 235 15.99 -0.67 -2.08
N ILE A 236 16.77 -0.50 -1.00
CA ILE A 236 18.17 -0.96 -0.97
C ILE A 236 18.23 -2.48 -1.17
N SER A 237 17.42 -3.24 -0.44
CA SER A 237 17.38 -4.70 -0.54
C SER A 237 16.89 -5.16 -1.91
N TYR A 238 15.86 -4.54 -2.47
CA TYR A 238 15.36 -4.86 -3.82
C TYR A 238 16.36 -4.49 -4.91
N GLY A 239 17.00 -3.33 -4.79
CA GLY A 239 18.05 -2.86 -5.69
C GLY A 239 19.27 -3.79 -5.69
N SER A 240 19.59 -4.41 -4.56
CA SER A 240 20.68 -5.38 -4.46
C SER A 240 20.50 -6.66 -5.30
N TYR A 241 19.28 -6.95 -5.76
CA TYR A 241 18.99 -8.06 -6.66
C TYR A 241 18.87 -7.62 -8.14
N MET A 242 18.89 -6.31 -8.42
CA MET A 242 18.79 -5.72 -9.76
C MET A 242 20.06 -5.95 -10.59
N LYS A 243 19.89 -6.27 -11.87
CA LYS A 243 21.04 -6.47 -12.77
C LYS A 243 21.63 -5.13 -13.20
N ARG A 244 22.94 -5.12 -13.51
CA ARG A 244 23.63 -3.91 -14.01
C ARG A 244 23.12 -3.42 -15.37
N SER A 245 22.58 -4.33 -16.18
CA SER A 245 22.00 -4.05 -17.50
C SER A 245 20.64 -3.33 -17.47
N GLU A 246 20.06 -3.15 -16.28
CA GLU A 246 18.75 -2.54 -16.11
C GLU A 246 18.89 -1.04 -15.77
N SER A 247 18.10 -0.18 -16.39
CA SER A 247 18.15 1.26 -16.15
C SER A 247 17.41 1.61 -14.86
N ILE A 248 18.12 2.12 -13.85
CA ILE A 248 17.49 2.55 -12.58
C ILE A 248 16.48 3.67 -12.86
N LEU A 249 16.88 4.70 -13.59
CA LEU A 249 16.02 5.86 -13.85
C LEU A 249 14.71 5.47 -14.53
N GLN A 250 14.78 4.59 -15.54
CA GLN A 250 13.59 4.10 -16.22
C GLN A 250 12.69 3.30 -15.27
N MET A 251 13.25 2.38 -14.48
CA MET A 251 12.44 1.57 -13.58
C MET A 251 11.80 2.42 -12.47
N SER A 252 12.55 3.35 -11.88
CA SER A 252 12.04 4.28 -10.86
C SER A 252 10.93 5.18 -11.40
N GLY A 253 11.07 5.68 -12.64
CA GLY A 253 10.02 6.47 -13.29
C GLY A 253 8.73 5.68 -13.50
N ILE A 254 8.82 4.41 -13.92
CA ILE A 254 7.65 3.53 -14.07
C ILE A 254 6.98 3.26 -12.73
N VAL A 255 7.75 2.99 -11.67
CA VAL A 255 7.20 2.75 -10.32
C VAL A 255 6.45 3.99 -9.84
N ALA A 256 7.06 5.17 -9.91
CA ALA A 256 6.44 6.41 -9.45
C ALA A 256 5.19 6.79 -10.25
N PHE A 257 5.22 6.62 -11.58
CA PHE A 257 4.04 6.82 -12.42
C PHE A 257 2.91 5.87 -12.02
N SER A 258 3.24 4.59 -11.80
CA SER A 258 2.26 3.57 -11.38
C SER A 258 1.62 3.93 -10.04
N VAL A 259 2.43 4.39 -9.08
CA VAL A 259 1.96 4.86 -7.77
C VAL A 259 0.98 6.02 -7.90
N ILE A 260 1.32 7.05 -8.70
CA ILE A 260 0.45 8.21 -8.90
C ILE A 260 -0.89 7.79 -9.52
N VAL A 261 -0.85 7.00 -10.60
CA VAL A 261 -2.06 6.51 -11.27
C VAL A 261 -2.93 5.70 -10.31
N VAL A 262 -2.33 4.79 -9.55
CA VAL A 262 -3.07 3.91 -8.64
C VAL A 262 -3.61 4.67 -7.43
N ALA A 263 -2.90 5.69 -6.95
CA ALA A 263 -3.42 6.59 -5.93
C ALA A 263 -4.67 7.35 -6.40
N ILE A 264 -4.65 7.88 -7.62
CA ILE A 264 -5.83 8.53 -8.21
C ILE A 264 -6.99 7.54 -8.35
N LEU A 265 -6.73 6.34 -8.88
CA LEU A 265 -7.74 5.30 -9.03
C LEU A 265 -8.31 4.85 -7.68
N ALA A 266 -7.48 4.74 -6.65
CA ALA A 266 -7.92 4.41 -5.30
C ALA A 266 -8.87 5.49 -4.75
N ALA A 267 -8.50 6.78 -4.85
CA ALA A 267 -9.39 7.87 -4.45
C ALA A 267 -10.71 7.86 -5.25
N LEU A 268 -10.66 7.67 -6.56
CA LEU A 268 -11.84 7.55 -7.43
C LEU A 268 -12.60 6.23 -7.26
N THR A 269 -12.10 5.28 -6.49
CA THR A 269 -12.84 4.07 -6.10
C THR A 269 -13.54 4.30 -4.76
N ILE A 270 -12.93 5.02 -3.84
CA ILE A 270 -13.46 5.22 -2.48
C ILE A 270 -14.45 6.39 -2.41
N PHE A 271 -14.07 7.58 -2.87
CA PHE A 271 -14.86 8.79 -2.66
C PHE A 271 -16.21 8.80 -3.38
N PRO A 272 -16.39 8.25 -4.60
CA PRO A 272 -17.72 8.19 -5.20
C PRO A 272 -18.72 7.41 -4.34
N VAL A 273 -18.28 6.32 -3.69
CA VAL A 273 -19.12 5.52 -2.80
C VAL A 273 -19.54 6.38 -1.60
N VAL A 274 -18.58 7.03 -0.93
CA VAL A 274 -18.83 7.92 0.21
C VAL A 274 -19.80 9.05 -0.15
N PHE A 275 -19.60 9.72 -1.29
CA PHE A 275 -20.43 10.85 -1.71
C PHE A 275 -21.80 10.46 -2.27
N THR A 276 -21.98 9.23 -2.74
CA THR A 276 -23.30 8.70 -3.14
C THR A 276 -24.25 8.67 -1.94
N PHE A 277 -23.73 8.33 -0.76
CA PHE A 277 -24.49 8.29 0.49
C PHE A 277 -24.37 9.59 1.32
N ASN A 278 -23.84 10.66 0.72
CA ASN A 278 -23.66 11.97 1.35
C ASN A 278 -22.90 11.93 2.70
N LEU A 279 -21.98 10.97 2.85
CA LEU A 279 -21.11 10.92 4.02
C LEU A 279 -19.92 11.87 3.86
N PRO A 280 -19.38 12.42 4.97
CA PRO A 280 -18.18 13.23 4.92
C PRO A 280 -16.96 12.41 4.45
N PRO A 281 -16.02 13.01 3.68
CA PRO A 281 -14.82 12.31 3.22
C PRO A 281 -13.85 11.99 4.38
N GLU A 282 -14.02 12.65 5.52
CA GLU A 282 -13.27 12.49 6.76
C GLU A 282 -13.83 11.32 7.58
N SER A 283 -13.37 10.11 7.28
CA SER A 283 -13.81 8.89 7.99
C SER A 283 -12.69 8.20 8.77
N GLY A 284 -11.49 8.80 8.80
CA GLY A 284 -10.32 8.30 9.50
C GLY A 284 -9.93 6.85 9.15
N PRO A 285 -9.13 6.21 10.01
CA PRO A 285 -8.64 4.84 9.79
C PRO A 285 -9.74 3.78 9.69
N GLY A 286 -10.92 4.06 10.26
CA GLY A 286 -12.07 3.15 10.27
C GLY A 286 -12.82 3.06 8.94
N LEU A 287 -12.58 3.97 7.99
CA LEU A 287 -13.29 4.07 6.71
C LEU A 287 -13.46 2.72 6.00
N ILE A 288 -12.38 1.94 5.90
CA ILE A 288 -12.35 0.68 5.15
C ILE A 288 -13.14 -0.45 5.81
N PHE A 289 -13.08 -0.54 7.14
CA PHE A 289 -13.62 -1.69 7.85
C PHE A 289 -14.99 -1.40 8.46
N GLN A 290 -15.32 -0.15 8.74
CA GLN A 290 -16.59 0.23 9.33
C GLN A 290 -17.57 0.76 8.29
N THR A 291 -17.11 1.71 7.48
CA THR A 291 -18.00 2.48 6.60
C THR A 291 -18.21 1.78 5.26
N LEU A 292 -17.14 1.44 4.54
CA LEU A 292 -17.25 0.86 3.20
C LEU A 292 -18.06 -0.44 3.13
N PRO A 293 -17.95 -1.39 4.07
CA PRO A 293 -18.72 -2.64 3.99
C PRO A 293 -20.22 -2.38 4.08
N TYR A 294 -20.62 -1.42 4.93
CA TYR A 294 -22.00 -0.96 5.03
C TYR A 294 -22.45 -0.28 3.75
N LEU A 295 -21.64 0.62 3.17
CA LEU A 295 -22.00 1.30 1.92
C LEU A 295 -22.11 0.33 0.73
N PHE A 296 -21.21 -0.64 0.62
CA PHE A 296 -21.30 -1.68 -0.40
C PHE A 296 -22.55 -2.52 -0.27
N ALA A 297 -23.06 -2.76 0.95
CA ALA A 297 -24.31 -3.48 1.20
C ALA A 297 -25.53 -2.79 0.58
N GLN A 298 -25.49 -1.47 0.43
CA GLN A 298 -26.56 -0.66 -0.14
C GLN A 298 -26.48 -0.59 -1.68
N LEU A 299 -25.41 -1.09 -2.28
CA LEU A 299 -25.17 -1.03 -3.72
C LEU A 299 -25.55 -2.35 -4.42
N PRO A 300 -26.05 -2.30 -5.67
CA PRO A 300 -26.29 -3.51 -6.45
C PRO A 300 -25.00 -4.32 -6.64
N GLY A 301 -25.03 -5.60 -6.29
CA GLY A 301 -23.86 -6.48 -6.37
C GLY A 301 -22.95 -6.46 -5.13
N ALA A 302 -23.45 -6.02 -3.98
CA ALA A 302 -22.75 -5.96 -2.68
C ALA A 302 -21.74 -7.09 -2.41
N LEU A 303 -22.17 -8.35 -2.58
CA LEU A 303 -21.33 -9.54 -2.38
C LEU A 303 -20.05 -9.49 -3.23
N VAL A 304 -20.20 -9.19 -4.52
CA VAL A 304 -19.09 -9.14 -5.47
C VAL A 304 -18.19 -7.95 -5.16
N LEU A 305 -18.77 -6.76 -4.96
CA LEU A 305 -18.02 -5.53 -4.70
C LEU A 305 -17.15 -5.65 -3.45
N SER A 306 -17.75 -6.06 -2.34
CA SER A 306 -17.06 -6.11 -1.06
C SER A 306 -16.05 -7.25 -1.00
N THR A 307 -16.36 -8.42 -1.57
CA THR A 307 -15.38 -9.51 -1.73
C THR A 307 -14.20 -9.07 -2.60
N MET A 308 -14.45 -8.41 -3.74
CA MET A 308 -13.39 -7.89 -4.61
C MET A 308 -12.53 -6.84 -3.91
N PHE A 309 -13.15 -5.93 -3.17
CA PHE A 309 -12.46 -4.88 -2.44
C PHE A 309 -11.54 -5.42 -1.35
N PHE A 310 -12.02 -6.36 -0.51
CA PHE A 310 -11.16 -6.95 0.52
C PHE A 310 -10.11 -7.91 -0.05
N THR A 311 -10.40 -8.57 -1.18
CA THR A 311 -9.38 -9.35 -1.90
C THR A 311 -8.27 -8.44 -2.43
N LEU A 312 -8.65 -7.32 -3.05
CA LEU A 312 -7.73 -6.28 -3.48
C LEU A 312 -6.88 -5.76 -2.31
N PHE A 313 -7.51 -5.45 -1.17
CA PHE A 313 -6.86 -5.00 0.05
C PHE A 313 -5.81 -6.01 0.55
N VAL A 314 -6.16 -7.28 0.70
CA VAL A 314 -5.22 -8.32 1.15
C VAL A 314 -4.08 -8.52 0.17
N PHE A 315 -4.34 -8.44 -1.15
CA PHE A 315 -3.28 -8.57 -2.15
C PHE A 315 -2.31 -7.41 -2.09
N THR A 316 -2.79 -6.17 -1.90
CA THR A 316 -1.90 -5.02 -1.67
C THR A 316 -1.08 -5.19 -0.40
N ALA A 317 -1.65 -5.73 0.67
CA ALA A 317 -0.91 -6.00 1.89
C ALA A 317 0.17 -7.07 1.66
N LEU A 318 -0.17 -8.21 1.05
CA LEU A 318 0.77 -9.31 0.79
C LEU A 318 1.92 -8.93 -0.13
N THR A 319 1.72 -8.05 -1.11
CA THR A 319 2.81 -7.63 -2.01
C THR A 319 3.81 -6.68 -1.37
N SER A 320 3.44 -6.08 -0.24
CA SER A 320 4.21 -5.06 0.46
C SER A 320 4.80 -5.50 1.81
N ALA A 321 4.24 -6.55 2.40
CA ALA A 321 4.74 -7.20 3.61
C ALA A 321 5.95 -8.09 3.31
#